data_AF-A0A7P0T9J4-F1
#
_entry.id   AF-A0A7P0T9J4-F1
#
_cell.length_a   1.000
_cell.length_b   1.000
_cell.length_c   1.000
_cell.angle_alpha   90.00
_cell.angle_beta   90.00
_cell.angle_gamma   90.00
#
_symmetry.space_group_name_H-M   'P 1'
#
loop_
_entity.id
_entity.type
_entity.pdbx_description
1 polymer ?
#
loop_
_entity_poly.entity_id
_entity_poly.type
_entity_poly.pdbx_seq_one_letter_code
_entity_poly.pdbx_strand_id
1 'polypeptide(L)'
;MMDLRNTPAKSLDKFIEDYLLPDTCFRMQINHAIDIICGFLKERCFRGSSYPVCVSKVVKGGSSGKGTTLRGRSDADLVVFLSPLTTFQDQLNRRGEFIQEIRRQLEACQRERAFSVKFEVQAPRWGNPRALSFVLSSLQLGEGVEFDVLPAFDALAHRGVHRPAERGRVLHLLHRTTERLPEAAPHQAQEPHPPSQALVPK
;
A
#
# COMPACT_ATOMS: atom_id res chain seq x y z
N MET A 1 8.12 -19.89 -18.77
CA MET A 1 7.03 -19.50 -17.84
C MET A 1 5.72 -19.88 -18.50
N MET A 2 4.88 -20.70 -17.86
CA MET A 2 3.53 -20.96 -18.37
C MET A 2 2.70 -19.68 -18.22
N ASP A 3 1.92 -19.32 -19.25
CA ASP A 3 0.96 -18.21 -19.18
C ASP A 3 -0.35 -18.74 -18.58
N LEU A 4 -0.95 -17.97 -17.67
CA LEU A 4 -2.24 -18.31 -17.05
C LEU A 4 -3.30 -18.58 -18.12
N ARG A 5 -3.30 -17.80 -19.22
CA ARG A 5 -4.28 -17.96 -20.32
C ARG A 5 -4.22 -19.32 -21.02
N ASN A 6 -3.06 -19.97 -20.98
CA ASN A 6 -2.83 -21.26 -21.62
C ASN A 6 -2.84 -22.42 -20.62
N THR A 7 -3.13 -22.15 -19.34
CA THR A 7 -3.13 -23.16 -18.29
C THR A 7 -4.49 -23.89 -18.29
N PRO A 8 -4.53 -25.22 -18.49
CA PRO A 8 -5.77 -25.97 -18.41
C PRO A 8 -6.41 -25.86 -17.03
N ALA A 9 -7.75 -25.87 -16.95
CA ALA A 9 -8.48 -25.71 -15.69
C ALA A 9 -8.01 -26.68 -14.58
N LYS A 10 -7.73 -27.95 -14.94
CA LYS A 10 -7.23 -28.98 -14.02
C LYS A 10 -5.83 -28.72 -13.45
N SER A 11 -5.10 -27.76 -14.01
CA SER A 11 -3.72 -27.42 -13.63
C SER A 11 -3.63 -26.07 -12.91
N LEU A 12 -4.76 -25.41 -12.63
CA LEU A 12 -4.78 -24.09 -12.00
C LEU A 12 -4.23 -24.09 -10.58
N ASP A 13 -4.50 -25.13 -9.79
CA ASP A 13 -3.95 -25.24 -8.42
C ASP A 13 -2.43 -25.31 -8.45
N LYS A 14 -1.88 -26.11 -9.37
CA LYS A 14 -0.43 -26.20 -9.57
C LYS A 14 0.16 -24.87 -10.06
N PHE A 15 -0.56 -24.15 -10.92
CA PHE A 15 -0.14 -22.82 -11.36
C PHE A 15 -0.11 -21.81 -10.20
N ILE A 16 -1.10 -21.87 -9.29
CA ILE A 16 -1.13 -21.05 -8.08
C ILE A 16 0.11 -21.39 -7.22
N GLU A 17 0.37 -22.66 -6.98
CA GLU A 17 1.50 -23.12 -6.17
C GLU A 17 2.87 -22.72 -6.76
N ASP A 18 3.08 -22.97 -8.05
CA ASP A 18 4.37 -22.77 -8.69
C ASP A 18 4.70 -21.28 -8.92
N TYR A 19 3.68 -20.44 -9.17
CA TYR A 19 3.89 -19.07 -9.67
C TYR A 19 3.27 -17.95 -8.83
N LEU A 20 2.20 -18.22 -8.07
CA LEU A 20 1.46 -17.16 -7.37
C LEU A 20 1.71 -17.16 -5.87
N LEU A 21 1.88 -18.32 -5.24
CA LEU A 21 2.12 -18.38 -3.80
C LEU A 21 3.51 -17.81 -3.47
N PRO A 22 3.61 -16.89 -2.50
CA PRO A 22 4.88 -16.36 -2.05
C PRO A 22 5.66 -17.43 -1.31
N ASP A 23 6.99 -17.36 -1.37
CA ASP A 23 7.83 -18.29 -0.63
C ASP A 23 7.57 -18.19 0.88
N THR A 24 7.44 -19.34 1.53
CA THR A 24 7.05 -19.40 2.96
C THR A 24 8.15 -18.85 3.86
N CYS A 25 9.43 -19.09 3.53
CA CYS A 25 10.57 -18.57 4.27
C CYS A 25 10.65 -17.06 4.11
N PHE A 26 10.51 -16.55 2.88
CA PHE A 26 10.48 -15.12 2.61
C PHE A 26 9.35 -14.42 3.38
N ARG A 27 8.14 -14.99 3.38
CA ARG A 27 7.01 -14.45 4.14
C ARG A 27 7.31 -14.34 5.64
N MET A 28 7.99 -15.33 6.21
CA MET A 28 8.39 -15.32 7.62
C MET A 28 9.42 -14.21 7.90
N GLN A 29 10.42 -14.06 7.05
CA GLN A 29 11.42 -13.00 7.15
C GLN A 29 10.79 -11.60 7.05
N ILE A 30 9.85 -11.41 6.14
CA ILE A 30 9.11 -10.16 5.97
C ILE A 30 8.30 -9.84 7.23
N ASN A 31 7.54 -10.80 7.76
CA ASN A 31 6.74 -10.56 8.97
C ASN A 31 7.65 -10.19 10.16
N HIS A 32 8.78 -10.88 10.33
CA HIS A 32 9.74 -10.56 11.39
C HIS A 32 10.34 -9.15 11.23
N ALA A 33 10.72 -8.76 10.01
CA ALA A 33 11.20 -7.41 9.73
C ALA A 33 10.14 -6.35 10.04
N ILE A 34 8.87 -6.62 9.70
CA ILE A 34 7.76 -5.72 10.00
C ILE A 34 7.51 -5.62 11.51
N ASP A 35 7.65 -6.70 12.28
CA ASP A 35 7.54 -6.65 13.74
C ASP A 35 8.61 -5.74 14.36
N ILE A 36 9.85 -5.84 13.88
CA ILE A 36 10.95 -4.96 14.30
C ILE A 36 10.63 -3.50 13.97
N ILE A 37 10.20 -3.22 12.73
CA ILE A 37 9.85 -1.86 12.28
C ILE A 37 8.70 -1.30 13.12
N CYS A 38 7.64 -2.08 13.35
CA CYS A 38 6.49 -1.66 14.14
C CYS A 38 6.88 -1.36 15.59
N GLY A 39 7.71 -2.21 16.20
CA GLY A 39 8.25 -1.98 17.54
C GLY A 39 9.07 -0.68 17.60
N PHE A 40 9.95 -0.47 16.63
CA PHE A 40 10.79 0.73 16.56
C PHE A 40 9.96 2.01 16.40
N LEU A 41 8.96 2.01 15.52
CA LEU A 41 8.07 3.17 15.32
C LEU A 41 7.25 3.47 16.58
N LYS A 42 6.70 2.45 17.25
CA LYS A 42 5.97 2.63 18.51
C LYS A 42 6.86 3.20 19.61
N GLU A 43 8.11 2.74 19.68
CA GLU A 43 9.02 3.17 20.72
C GLU A 43 9.56 4.57 20.47
N ARG A 44 10.02 4.88 19.25
CA ARG A 44 10.87 6.06 18.99
C ARG A 44 10.20 7.19 18.24
N CYS A 45 9.18 6.90 17.45
CA CYS A 45 8.55 7.92 16.62
C CYS A 45 7.88 8.98 17.50
N PHE A 46 8.15 10.26 17.18
CA PHE A 46 7.67 11.43 17.91
C PHE A 46 8.18 11.58 19.37
N ARG A 47 9.14 10.76 19.83
CA ARG A 47 9.81 11.01 21.12
C ARG A 47 10.50 12.37 21.10
N GLY A 48 10.19 13.21 22.09
CA GLY A 48 10.73 14.58 22.19
C GLY A 48 10.15 15.56 21.18
N SER A 49 9.04 15.23 20.51
CA SER A 49 8.30 16.19 19.69
C SER A 49 7.68 17.27 20.56
N SER A 50 7.66 18.52 20.07
CA SER A 50 6.99 19.65 20.72
C SER A 50 5.47 19.45 20.85
N TYR A 51 4.89 18.55 20.04
CA TYR A 51 3.50 18.14 20.14
C TYR A 51 3.44 16.69 20.66
N PRO A 52 2.56 16.35 21.61
CA PRO A 52 2.52 15.03 22.24
C PRO A 52 1.90 13.96 21.33
N VAL A 53 2.37 13.81 20.07
CA VAL A 53 1.98 12.70 19.19
C VAL A 53 2.76 11.46 19.58
N CYS A 54 2.15 10.29 19.51
CA CYS A 54 2.78 8.98 19.56
C CYS A 54 2.12 8.02 18.56
N VAL A 55 2.80 6.93 18.26
CA VAL A 55 2.24 5.84 17.46
C VAL A 55 1.46 4.91 18.37
N SER A 56 0.13 4.91 18.24
CA SER A 56 -0.78 4.11 19.06
C SER A 56 -0.85 2.65 18.60
N LYS A 57 -0.98 2.44 17.28
CA LYS A 57 -1.02 1.13 16.67
C LYS A 57 -0.45 1.18 15.25
N VAL A 58 0.06 0.05 14.79
CA VAL A 58 0.51 -0.14 13.41
C VAL A 58 -0.19 -1.38 12.89
N VAL A 59 -0.79 -1.28 11.71
CA VAL A 59 -1.61 -2.34 11.11
C VAL A 59 -1.13 -2.60 9.69
N LYS A 60 -0.95 -3.87 9.35
CA LYS A 60 -0.68 -4.32 8.00
C LYS A 60 -1.98 -4.40 7.20
N GLY A 61 -2.09 -3.60 6.15
CA GLY A 61 -3.19 -3.59 5.19
C GLY A 61 -2.81 -4.24 3.86
N GLY A 62 -3.53 -3.88 2.80
CA GLY A 62 -3.28 -4.41 1.45
C GLY A 62 -3.49 -5.92 1.30
N SER A 63 -2.96 -6.48 0.20
CA SER A 63 -2.99 -7.92 -0.09
C SER A 63 -2.29 -8.73 1.00
N SER A 64 -1.21 -8.17 1.53
CA SER A 64 -0.36 -8.83 2.53
C SER A 64 -0.95 -8.85 3.95
N GLY A 65 -1.87 -7.94 4.27
CA GLY A 65 -2.70 -8.02 5.49
C GLY A 65 -3.88 -8.98 5.34
N LYS A 66 -4.39 -9.16 4.13
CA LYS A 66 -5.53 -10.05 3.82
C LYS A 66 -5.16 -11.50 3.57
N GLY A 67 -3.87 -11.80 3.38
CA GLY A 67 -3.40 -13.15 3.05
C GLY A 67 -3.52 -13.51 1.56
N THR A 68 -3.63 -12.51 0.68
CA THR A 68 -3.76 -12.68 -0.78
C THR A 68 -2.51 -12.19 -1.53
N THR A 69 -1.34 -12.27 -0.89
CA THR A 69 -0.05 -11.87 -1.49
C THR A 69 0.27 -12.79 -2.67
N LEU A 70 0.58 -12.18 -3.82
CA LEU A 70 1.21 -12.80 -4.98
C LEU A 70 2.73 -12.69 -4.92
N ARG A 71 3.41 -13.77 -5.32
CA ARG A 71 4.87 -13.86 -5.44
C ARG A 71 5.45 -12.74 -6.32
N GLY A 72 6.41 -11.99 -5.78
CA GLY A 72 7.19 -10.97 -6.50
C GLY A 72 6.40 -9.79 -7.08
N ARG A 73 5.11 -9.64 -6.76
CA ARG A 73 4.22 -8.61 -7.35
C ARG A 73 3.30 -7.91 -6.35
N SER A 74 3.50 -8.17 -5.07
CA SER A 74 2.60 -7.64 -4.04
C SER A 74 3.13 -6.39 -3.40
N ASP A 75 2.25 -5.40 -3.35
CA ASP A 75 2.39 -4.24 -2.48
C ASP A 75 1.65 -4.50 -1.16
N ALA A 76 2.11 -3.86 -0.10
CA ALA A 76 1.53 -3.96 1.23
C ALA A 76 1.33 -2.56 1.83
N ASP A 77 0.23 -2.37 2.56
CA ASP A 77 0.04 -1.11 3.29
C ASP A 77 0.51 -1.29 4.73
N LEU A 78 1.21 -0.30 5.28
CA LEU A 78 1.51 -0.19 6.70
C LEU A 78 0.84 1.06 7.25
N VAL A 79 -0.32 0.88 7.88
CA VAL A 79 -1.10 1.98 8.44
C VAL A 79 -0.61 2.28 9.86
N VAL A 80 -0.07 3.49 10.05
CA VAL A 80 0.51 3.97 11.31
C VAL A 80 -0.48 4.93 11.96
N PHE A 81 -1.15 4.48 13.01
CA PHE A 81 -2.15 5.29 13.70
C PHE A 81 -1.51 6.16 14.77
N LEU A 82 -1.82 7.46 14.72
CA LEU A 82 -1.22 8.48 15.56
C LEU A 82 -2.22 8.97 16.62
N SER A 83 -1.72 9.19 17.84
CA SER A 83 -2.48 9.70 18.98
C SER A 83 -1.75 10.88 19.64
N PRO A 84 -2.43 11.93 20.12
CA PRO A 84 -3.86 12.18 19.99
C PRO A 84 -4.14 12.94 18.69
N LEU A 85 -4.59 12.23 17.66
CA LEU A 85 -5.35 12.85 16.58
C LEU A 85 -6.82 12.74 16.94
N THR A 86 -7.58 13.81 16.72
CA THR A 86 -9.02 13.85 17.09
C THR A 86 -9.92 13.94 15.87
N THR A 87 -9.40 14.45 14.76
CA THR A 87 -10.16 14.61 13.52
C THR A 87 -9.36 14.13 12.32
N PHE A 88 -10.07 13.83 11.22
CA PHE A 88 -9.43 13.62 9.91
C PHE A 88 -8.69 14.88 9.43
N GLN A 89 -9.12 16.07 9.86
CA GLN A 89 -8.47 17.32 9.46
C GLN A 89 -7.07 17.44 10.08
N ASP A 90 -6.88 16.99 11.32
CA ASP A 90 -5.56 16.96 11.98
C ASP A 90 -4.57 16.12 11.18
N GLN A 91 -5.02 14.95 10.72
CA GLN A 91 -4.24 14.06 9.85
C GLN A 91 -3.88 14.73 8.53
N LEU A 92 -4.83 15.40 7.87
CA LEU A 92 -4.61 16.03 6.57
C LEU A 92 -3.65 17.23 6.66
N ASN A 93 -3.85 18.10 7.66
CA ASN A 93 -3.07 19.33 7.82
C ASN A 93 -1.60 19.05 8.16
N ARG A 94 -1.33 17.99 8.93
CA ARG A 94 0.01 17.67 9.44
C ARG A 94 0.64 16.44 8.79
N ARG A 95 0.03 15.93 7.72
CA ARG A 95 0.48 14.72 7.00
C ARG A 95 1.96 14.78 6.63
N GLY A 96 2.42 15.93 6.13
CA GLY A 96 3.82 16.13 5.73
C GLY A 96 4.78 15.96 6.90
N GLU A 97 4.48 16.56 8.05
CA GLU A 97 5.26 16.43 9.29
C GLU A 97 5.34 14.97 9.73
N PHE A 98 4.20 14.26 9.73
CA PHE A 98 4.14 12.87 10.14
C PHE A 98 4.95 11.96 9.21
N ILE A 99 4.86 12.17 7.90
CA ILE A 99 5.62 11.39 6.92
C ILE A 99 7.12 11.65 7.08
N GLN A 100 7.54 12.90 7.28
CA GLN A 100 8.95 13.23 7.48
C GLN A 100 9.50 12.59 8.76
N GLU A 101 8.74 12.64 9.86
CA GLU A 101 9.15 12.02 11.11
C GLU A 101 9.24 10.50 10.99
N ILE A 102 8.21 9.86 10.43
CA ILE A 102 8.20 8.41 10.23
C ILE A 102 9.36 7.98 9.33
N ARG A 103 9.64 8.73 8.25
CA ARG A 103 10.79 8.48 7.38
C ARG A 103 12.10 8.51 8.15
N ARG A 104 12.34 9.57 8.93
CA ARG A 104 13.53 9.70 9.78
C ARG A 104 13.72 8.48 10.68
N GLN A 105 12.62 7.99 11.27
CA GLN A 105 12.68 6.82 12.13
C GLN A 105 12.88 5.52 11.35
N LEU A 106 12.32 5.37 10.15
CA LEU A 106 12.61 4.20 9.30
C LEU A 106 14.09 4.18 8.88
N GLU A 107 14.66 5.32 8.50
CA GLU A 107 16.08 5.46 8.16
C GLU A 107 16.98 5.19 9.39
N ALA A 108 16.56 5.60 10.60
CA ALA A 108 17.24 5.23 11.84
C ALA A 108 17.13 3.73 12.13
N CYS A 109 15.95 3.14 11.98
CA CYS A 109 15.72 1.70 12.15
C CYS A 109 16.59 0.88 11.19
N GLN A 110 16.65 1.28 9.92
CA GLN A 110 17.50 0.66 8.90
C GLN A 110 18.99 0.67 9.28
N ARG A 111 19.47 1.73 9.96
CA ARG A 111 20.87 1.83 10.41
C ARG A 111 21.14 1.11 11.73
N GLU A 112 20.18 1.10 12.65
CA GLU A 112 20.37 0.63 14.03
C GLU A 112 19.93 -0.83 14.26
N ARG A 113 19.19 -1.44 13.34
CA ARG A 113 18.67 -2.80 13.50
C ARG A 113 19.19 -3.70 12.39
N ALA A 114 19.40 -4.97 12.74
CA ALA A 114 19.75 -6.00 11.79
C ALA A 114 18.48 -6.62 11.20
N PHE A 115 18.47 -6.80 9.88
CA PHE A 115 17.39 -7.45 9.15
C PHE A 115 17.95 -8.62 8.34
N SER A 116 17.21 -9.72 8.27
CA SER A 116 17.53 -10.86 7.40
C SER A 116 17.21 -10.59 5.93
N VAL A 117 16.51 -9.49 5.65
CA VAL A 117 16.15 -9.01 4.31
C VAL A 117 16.76 -7.63 4.10
N LYS A 118 17.00 -7.27 2.85
CA LYS A 118 17.41 -5.93 2.46
C LYS A 118 16.26 -4.97 2.73
N PHE A 119 16.49 -3.97 3.58
CA PHE A 119 15.53 -2.93 3.89
C PHE A 119 15.97 -1.61 3.27
N GLU A 120 15.13 -1.03 2.40
CA GLU A 120 15.42 0.20 1.66
C GLU A 120 14.27 1.20 1.75
N VAL A 121 14.50 2.31 2.43
CA VAL A 121 13.56 3.45 2.45
C VAL A 121 13.65 4.22 1.13
N GLN A 122 12.52 4.41 0.45
CA GLN A 122 12.51 5.06 -0.87
C GLN A 122 12.63 6.59 -0.76
N ALA A 123 13.27 7.21 -1.75
CA ALA A 123 13.28 8.66 -1.87
C ALA A 123 11.85 9.20 -2.07
N PRO A 124 11.53 10.41 -1.58
CA PRO A 124 10.20 10.97 -1.79
C PRO A 124 10.03 11.25 -3.28
N ARG A 125 9.02 10.63 -3.91
CA ARG A 125 8.72 10.86 -5.34
C ARG A 125 8.14 12.25 -5.61
N TRP A 126 7.61 12.93 -4.58
CA TRP A 126 6.95 14.24 -4.68
C TRP A 126 7.19 15.12 -3.45
N GLY A 127 7.03 16.44 -3.58
CA GLY A 127 7.26 17.42 -2.49
C GLY A 127 6.24 17.39 -1.34
N ASN A 128 5.05 16.83 -1.55
CA ASN A 128 4.07 16.52 -0.49
C ASN A 128 3.53 15.09 -0.69
N PRO A 129 4.35 14.07 -0.37
CA PRO A 129 4.01 12.70 -0.70
C PRO A 129 2.82 12.24 0.15
N ARG A 130 1.86 11.57 -0.50
CA ARG A 130 0.71 11.01 0.19
C ARG A 130 1.13 9.79 1.04
N ALA A 131 2.09 9.03 0.58
CA ALA A 131 2.60 7.86 1.27
C ALA A 131 4.14 7.92 1.27
N LEU A 132 4.73 7.29 2.28
CA LEU A 132 6.15 6.98 2.30
C LEU A 132 6.29 5.52 1.93
N SER A 133 7.16 5.19 0.98
CA SER A 133 7.33 3.80 0.57
C SER A 133 8.69 3.27 1.04
N PHE A 134 8.76 1.98 1.37
CA PHE A 134 10.00 1.26 1.56
C PHE A 134 9.91 -0.14 0.97
N VAL A 135 11.04 -0.75 0.65
CA VAL A 135 11.10 -2.10 0.09
C VAL A 135 11.81 -3.04 1.04
N LEU A 136 11.23 -4.22 1.25
CA LEU A 136 11.90 -5.35 1.87
C LEU A 136 12.12 -6.43 0.81
N SER A 137 13.37 -6.85 0.59
CA SER A 137 13.70 -7.83 -0.43
C SER A 137 14.72 -8.87 0.01
N SER A 138 14.62 -10.07 -0.54
CA SER A 138 15.60 -11.14 -0.37
C SER A 138 16.43 -11.28 -1.63
N LEU A 139 17.73 -10.97 -1.53
CA LEU A 139 18.67 -11.13 -2.65
C LEU A 139 18.84 -12.59 -3.05
N GLN A 140 18.68 -13.52 -2.10
CA GLN A 140 18.81 -14.96 -2.34
C GLN A 140 17.63 -15.51 -3.16
N LEU A 141 16.41 -15.00 -2.89
CA LEU A 141 15.19 -15.48 -3.53
C LEU A 141 14.76 -14.63 -4.72
N GLY A 142 15.33 -13.43 -4.90
CA GLY A 142 14.91 -12.49 -5.93
C GLY A 142 13.49 -11.94 -5.71
N GLU A 143 12.99 -12.00 -4.47
CA GLU A 143 11.65 -11.57 -4.09
C GLU A 143 11.70 -10.27 -3.30
N GLY A 144 10.67 -9.43 -3.47
CA GLY A 144 10.55 -8.14 -2.81
C GLY A 144 9.09 -7.77 -2.56
N VAL A 145 8.88 -6.95 -1.53
CA VAL A 145 7.58 -6.36 -1.20
C VAL A 145 7.79 -4.86 -0.99
N GLU A 146 7.04 -4.05 -1.73
CA GLU A 146 6.94 -2.60 -1.50
C GLU A 146 5.87 -2.35 -0.44
N PHE A 147 6.21 -1.54 0.56
CA PHE A 147 5.33 -1.14 1.64
C PHE A 147 5.01 0.35 1.55
N ASP A 148 3.73 0.68 1.41
CA ASP A 148 3.23 2.04 1.52
C ASP A 148 2.83 2.36 2.96
N VAL A 149 3.51 3.34 3.55
CA VAL A 149 3.30 3.78 4.93
C VAL A 149 2.34 4.94 4.96
N LEU A 150 1.24 4.75 5.70
CA LEU A 150 0.10 5.65 5.73
C LEU A 150 -0.18 6.13 7.16
N PRO A 151 0.16 7.38 7.51
CA PRO A 151 -0.24 7.96 8.79
C PRO A 151 -1.75 8.15 8.85
N ALA A 152 -2.38 7.73 9.95
CA ALA A 152 -3.84 7.72 10.09
C ALA A 152 -4.34 8.20 11.47
N PHE A 153 -5.49 8.86 11.48
CA PHE A 153 -6.32 9.07 12.67
C PHE A 153 -7.12 7.79 12.98
N ASP A 154 -7.17 7.39 14.26
CA ASP A 154 -7.92 6.21 14.70
C ASP A 154 -9.40 6.50 14.98
N ALA A 155 -10.16 6.71 13.91
CA ALA A 155 -11.60 6.96 13.99
C ALA A 155 -12.39 5.79 14.62
N LEU A 156 -11.86 4.57 14.60
CA LEU A 156 -12.54 3.40 15.14
C LEU A 156 -12.35 3.28 16.66
N ALA A 157 -11.18 3.64 17.20
CA ALA A 157 -11.00 3.75 18.64
C ALA A 157 -11.80 4.93 19.23
N HIS A 158 -11.98 6.01 18.47
CA HIS A 158 -12.78 7.17 18.89
C HIS A 158 -14.28 6.87 19.07
N ARG A 159 -14.81 5.80 18.46
CA ARG A 159 -16.21 5.37 18.61
C ARG A 159 -16.55 4.79 19.99
N GLY A 160 -15.57 4.52 20.84
CA GLY A 160 -15.81 4.13 22.23
C GLY A 160 -16.27 5.26 23.15
N VAL A 161 -16.13 6.54 22.73
CA VAL A 161 -16.31 7.70 23.61
C VAL A 161 -17.56 8.55 23.28
N HIS A 162 -18.19 8.42 22.10
CA HIS A 162 -19.43 9.14 21.79
C HIS A 162 -20.49 8.34 21.01
N ARG A 163 -21.73 8.40 21.55
CA ARG A 163 -23.03 7.93 21.04
C ARG A 163 -23.43 8.63 19.70
N PRO A 164 -24.48 8.14 18.99
CA PRO A 164 -24.58 8.20 17.53
C PRO A 164 -25.08 9.54 16.99
N ALA A 165 -24.19 10.33 16.36
CA ALA A 165 -24.61 11.44 15.50
C ALA A 165 -23.86 11.53 14.16
N GLU A 166 -22.87 10.66 13.90
CA GLU A 166 -22.04 10.76 12.67
C GLU A 166 -22.13 9.55 11.74
N ARG A 167 -23.29 8.87 11.69
CA ARG A 167 -23.54 7.85 10.66
C ARG A 167 -23.62 8.44 9.24
N GLY A 168 -23.93 9.73 9.08
CA GLY A 168 -24.11 10.36 7.76
C GLY A 168 -22.82 10.79 7.04
N ARG A 169 -21.71 11.04 7.76
CA ARG A 169 -20.51 11.65 7.16
C ARG A 169 -19.52 10.66 6.56
N VAL A 170 -19.43 9.45 7.13
CA VAL A 170 -18.58 8.38 6.58
C VAL A 170 -19.09 7.93 5.20
N LEU A 171 -20.42 7.87 5.01
CA LEU A 171 -21.02 7.53 3.73
C LEU A 171 -20.74 8.62 2.66
N HIS A 172 -20.77 9.90 3.04
CA HIS A 172 -20.47 11.00 2.13
C HIS A 172 -19.00 11.03 1.67
N LEU A 173 -18.05 10.59 2.52
CA LEU A 173 -16.64 10.48 2.15
C LEU A 173 -16.36 9.28 1.23
N LEU A 174 -17.09 8.18 1.42
CA LEU A 174 -17.02 6.99 0.56
C LEU A 174 -17.72 7.22 -0.80
N HIS A 175 -18.82 7.98 -0.86
CA HIS A 175 -19.48 8.29 -2.13
C HIS A 175 -18.64 9.20 -3.04
N ARG A 176 -17.80 10.07 -2.45
CA ARG A 176 -16.91 10.96 -3.21
C ARG A 176 -15.71 10.26 -3.85
N THR A 177 -15.41 9.03 -3.43
CA THR A 177 -14.35 8.21 -4.04
C THR A 177 -14.87 7.33 -5.18
N THR A 178 -16.18 7.05 -5.24
CA THR A 178 -16.82 6.34 -6.35
C THR A 178 -17.21 7.24 -7.53
N GLU A 179 -17.39 8.56 -7.33
CA GLU A 179 -17.82 9.48 -8.41
C GLU A 179 -16.69 10.28 -9.11
N ARG A 180 -15.43 9.84 -9.02
CA ARG A 180 -14.34 10.41 -9.84
C ARG A 180 -13.50 9.35 -10.55
N LEU A 181 -14.15 8.43 -11.23
CA LEU A 181 -13.59 7.93 -12.49
C LEU A 181 -14.37 8.63 -13.62
N PRO A 182 -13.72 9.38 -14.53
CA PRO A 182 -14.37 9.71 -15.78
C PRO A 182 -14.64 8.40 -16.52
N GLU A 183 -15.91 8.17 -16.88
CA GLU A 183 -16.26 7.15 -17.86
C GLU A 183 -15.36 7.33 -19.08
N ALA A 184 -14.59 6.28 -19.41
CA ALA A 184 -13.90 6.24 -20.69
C ALA A 184 -15.00 6.26 -21.77
N ALA A 185 -14.97 7.28 -22.62
CA ALA A 185 -15.86 7.39 -23.76
C ALA A 185 -15.77 6.10 -24.61
N PRO A 186 -16.89 5.60 -25.16
CA PRO A 186 -16.87 4.40 -25.97
C PRO A 186 -16.00 4.65 -27.21
N HIS A 187 -14.96 3.84 -27.37
CA HIS A 187 -14.22 3.75 -28.62
C HIS A 187 -15.20 3.33 -29.72
N GLN A 188 -15.54 4.26 -30.62
CA GLN A 188 -16.17 3.91 -31.88
C GLN A 188 -15.15 3.09 -32.69
N ALA A 189 -15.41 1.79 -32.79
CA ALA A 189 -14.73 0.93 -33.75
C ALA A 189 -15.08 1.44 -35.15
N GLN A 190 -14.08 1.99 -35.83
CA GLN A 190 -14.19 2.39 -37.22
C GLN A 190 -14.11 1.11 -38.06
N GLU A 191 -15.22 0.71 -38.68
CA GLU A 191 -15.22 -0.41 -39.62
C GLU A 191 -14.27 -0.14 -40.79
N PRO A 192 -13.56 -1.16 -41.30
CA PRO A 192 -12.67 -0.99 -42.43
C PRO A 192 -13.48 -0.68 -43.70
N HIS A 193 -13.12 0.41 -44.38
CA HIS A 193 -13.64 0.78 -45.69
C HIS A 193 -13.38 -0.34 -46.73
N PRO A 194 -14.33 -0.61 -47.65
CA PRO A 194 -14.10 -1.55 -48.75
C PRO A 194 -13.12 -0.96 -49.79
N PRO A 195 -12.39 -1.82 -50.55
CA PRO A 195 -11.41 -1.36 -51.51
C PRO A 195 -12.05 -0.64 -52.70
N SER A 196 -11.46 0.49 -53.07
CA SER A 196 -11.87 1.34 -54.20
C SER A 196 -11.67 0.61 -55.53
N GLN A 197 -12.72 0.51 -56.33
CA GLN A 197 -12.64 0.04 -57.72
C GLN A 197 -11.97 1.12 -58.58
N ALA A 198 -10.82 0.77 -59.17
CA ALA A 198 -10.15 1.63 -60.15
C ALA A 198 -10.95 1.66 -61.46
N LEU A 199 -11.40 2.86 -61.84
CA LEU A 199 -11.95 3.15 -63.16
C LEU A 199 -10.83 3.07 -64.22
N VAL A 200 -11.01 2.21 -65.22
CA VAL A 200 -10.17 2.16 -66.43
C VAL A 200 -10.68 3.23 -67.41
N PRO A 201 -9.83 4.16 -67.92
CA PRO A 201 -10.23 5.03 -69.02
C PRO A 201 -10.08 4.30 -70.37
N LYS A 202 -10.99 4.64 -71.28
CA LYS A 202 -11.08 4.14 -72.67
C LYS A 202 -9.85 4.47 -73.51
#